data_AF-G0AHA0-F1
#
_entry.id   AF-G0AHA0-F1
#
_cell.length_a   1.000
_cell.length_b   1.000
_cell.length_c   1.000
_cell.angle_alpha   90.00
_cell.angle_beta   90.00
_cell.angle_gamma   90.00
#
_symmetry.space_group_name_H-M   'P 1'
#
loop_
_entity.id
_entity.type
_entity.pdbx_description
1 polymer ?
#
loop_
_entity_poly.entity_id
_entity_poly.type
_entity_poly.pdbx_seq_one_letter_code
_entity_poly.pdbx_strand_id
1 'polypeptide(L)'
;MIDPDIPVERLWVRETWGMGSRPDPWGGYDGIEYRADEAWLSDDDDLYCHKVKTPEDICLSDYRSGWHPSIHMPRWANRILLEITAVRVERLQDISAEDAYAEGAAVWAAENAERLLREGNKYRNIIQSFAALWDSTGGSWAANPWVWVVEFKRIDEVK
;
A
#
# COMPACT_ATOMS: atom_id res chain seq x y z
N MET A 1 28.23 14.88 1.67
CA MET A 1 27.76 15.71 0.53
C MET A 1 27.11 14.72 -0.42
N ILE A 2 25.78 14.63 -0.42
CA ILE A 2 25.06 13.69 -1.28
C ILE A 2 24.83 14.41 -2.61
N ASP A 3 25.25 13.77 -3.69
CA ASP A 3 25.11 14.24 -5.06
C ASP A 3 23.62 14.35 -5.43
N PRO A 4 23.11 15.51 -5.85
CA PRO A 4 21.70 15.71 -6.20
C PRO A 4 21.23 14.96 -7.46
N ASP A 5 22.14 14.33 -8.22
CA ASP A 5 21.82 13.68 -9.50
C ASP A 5 21.79 12.14 -9.44
N ILE A 6 21.78 11.51 -8.26
CA ILE A 6 21.47 10.08 -8.15
C ILE A 6 19.98 9.90 -8.53
N PRO A 7 19.63 9.15 -9.60
CA PRO A 7 18.24 8.89 -9.92
C PRO A 7 17.62 8.12 -8.76
N VAL A 8 16.78 8.80 -7.98
CA VAL A 8 16.05 8.18 -6.89
C VAL A 8 15.03 7.20 -7.49
N GLU A 9 15.18 5.91 -7.19
CA GLU A 9 14.21 4.92 -7.61
C GLU A 9 12.89 5.15 -6.89
N ARG A 10 11.79 5.22 -7.65
CA ARG A 10 10.44 5.47 -7.13
C ARG A 10 9.54 4.27 -7.38
N LEU A 11 8.82 3.87 -6.34
CA LEU A 11 7.73 2.90 -6.42
C LEU A 11 6.40 3.63 -6.40
N TRP A 12 5.40 3.10 -7.09
CA TRP A 12 4.01 3.55 -6.95
C TRP A 12 3.14 2.38 -6.51
N VAL A 13 2.19 2.68 -5.62
CA VAL A 13 1.23 1.68 -5.17
C VAL A 13 0.17 1.50 -6.26
N ARG A 14 -0.16 0.24 -6.55
CA ARG A 14 -1.23 -0.13 -7.46
C ARG A 14 -2.41 -0.68 -6.67
N GLU A 15 -3.57 -0.09 -6.88
CA GLU A 15 -4.83 -0.38 -6.18
C GLU A 15 -5.92 -0.74 -7.20
N THR A 16 -6.95 -1.46 -6.77
CA THR A 16 -8.15 -1.62 -7.60
C THR A 16 -8.81 -0.24 -7.69
N TRP A 17 -9.04 0.23 -8.91
CA TRP A 17 -9.36 1.63 -9.17
C TRP A 17 -10.50 1.75 -10.19
N GLY A 18 -11.16 2.90 -10.24
CA GLY A 18 -12.24 3.17 -11.20
C GLY A 18 -12.29 4.64 -11.56
N MET A 19 -12.91 4.95 -12.70
CA MET A 19 -13.30 6.31 -13.04
C MET A 19 -14.76 6.53 -12.69
N GLY A 20 -15.00 7.39 -11.72
CA GLY A 20 -16.33 7.85 -11.34
C GLY A 20 -16.61 9.22 -11.94
N SER A 21 -17.84 9.41 -12.43
CA SER A 21 -18.45 10.74 -12.51
C SER A 21 -19.47 10.81 -11.38
N ARG A 22 -19.18 11.51 -10.29
CA ARG A 22 -20.18 11.71 -9.23
C ARG A 22 -21.00 12.97 -9.52
N PRO A 23 -22.34 12.92 -9.38
CA PRO A 23 -23.17 14.10 -9.55
C PRO A 23 -22.89 15.08 -8.41
N ASP A 24 -22.08 16.10 -8.66
CA ASP A 24 -22.02 17.26 -7.78
C ASP A 24 -23.04 18.33 -8.21
N PRO A 25 -23.62 19.10 -7.27
CA PRO A 25 -24.61 20.15 -7.57
C PRO A 25 -24.08 21.31 -8.43
N TRP A 26 -22.77 21.35 -8.73
CA TRP A 26 -22.08 22.46 -9.38
C TRP A 26 -21.43 22.09 -10.72
N GLY A 27 -21.71 20.88 -11.22
CA GLY A 27 -21.18 20.33 -12.47
C GLY A 27 -20.21 19.17 -12.22
N GLY A 28 -20.74 17.94 -12.29
CA GLY A 28 -20.04 16.66 -12.12
C GLY A 28 -18.56 16.67 -12.51
N TYR A 29 -17.67 16.38 -11.57
CA TYR A 29 -16.26 16.14 -11.86
C TYR A 29 -15.99 14.67 -12.15
N ASP A 30 -15.17 14.42 -13.18
CA ASP A 30 -14.53 13.14 -13.38
C ASP A 30 -13.33 13.02 -12.44
N GLY A 31 -13.23 11.91 -11.72
CA GLY A 31 -12.09 11.63 -10.85
C GLY A 31 -11.82 10.14 -10.67
N ILE A 32 -10.70 9.84 -10.02
CA ILE A 32 -10.31 8.46 -9.74
C ILE A 32 -10.82 8.06 -8.36
N GLU A 33 -11.41 6.88 -8.31
CA GLU A 33 -11.87 6.20 -7.10
C GLU A 33 -11.01 4.96 -6.85
N TYR A 34 -10.85 4.61 -5.57
CA TYR A 34 -10.02 3.48 -5.14
C TYR A 34 -10.85 2.58 -4.23
N ARG A 35 -10.93 1.30 -4.59
CA ARG A 35 -11.77 0.33 -3.87
C ARG A 35 -11.31 0.09 -2.43
N ALA A 36 -10.06 0.43 -2.12
CA ALA A 36 -9.48 0.28 -0.78
C ALA A 36 -10.21 1.14 0.27
N ASP A 37 -10.71 2.31 -0.13
CA ASP A 37 -11.36 3.25 0.79
C ASP A 37 -12.88 3.08 0.81
N GLU A 38 -13.46 2.56 -0.27
CA GLU A 38 -14.90 2.31 -0.36
C GLU A 38 -15.42 1.26 0.61
N ALA A 39 -14.56 0.33 1.04
CA ALA A 39 -14.96 -0.75 1.93
C ALA A 39 -15.57 -0.27 3.26
N TRP A 40 -15.36 1.01 3.61
CA TRP A 40 -15.80 1.62 4.86
C TRP A 40 -16.87 2.71 4.68
N LEU A 41 -17.36 2.93 3.46
CA LEU A 41 -18.37 3.96 3.19
C LEU A 41 -19.76 3.40 3.40
N SER A 42 -20.61 4.18 4.08
CA SER A 42 -22.05 3.95 4.06
C SER A 42 -22.63 4.37 2.70
N ASP A 43 -23.86 3.91 2.39
CA ASP A 43 -24.55 4.27 1.14
C ASP A 43 -24.73 5.80 0.95
N ASP A 44 -24.61 6.57 2.03
CA ASP A 44 -24.73 8.03 2.06
C ASP A 44 -23.37 8.77 2.07
N ASP A 45 -22.24 8.05 2.18
CA ASP A 45 -20.92 8.67 2.19
C ASP A 45 -20.40 8.86 0.75
N ASP A 46 -20.23 10.12 0.36
CA ASP A 46 -19.58 10.45 -0.90
C ASP A 46 -18.06 10.26 -0.80
N LEU A 47 -17.48 9.41 -1.66
CA LEU A 47 -16.05 9.43 -1.90
C LEU A 47 -15.67 10.80 -2.45
N TYR A 48 -14.64 11.39 -1.85
CA TYR A 48 -13.95 12.48 -2.50
C TYR A 48 -13.23 11.94 -3.74
N CYS A 49 -13.79 12.17 -4.92
CA CYS A 49 -13.10 11.84 -6.17
C CYS A 49 -11.76 12.58 -6.19
N HIS A 50 -10.66 11.84 -6.36
CA HIS A 50 -9.35 12.48 -6.42
C HIS A 50 -9.17 13.09 -7.80
N LYS A 51 -9.05 14.43 -7.85
CA LYS A 51 -8.65 15.12 -9.08
C LYS A 51 -7.23 14.70 -9.43
N VAL A 52 -7.08 14.01 -10.55
CA VAL A 52 -5.78 13.61 -11.08
C VAL A 52 -5.58 14.30 -12.42
N LYS A 53 -4.44 14.96 -12.60
CA LYS A 53 -4.03 15.43 -13.93
C LYS A 53 -3.60 14.22 -14.75
N THR A 54 -4.37 13.91 -15.79
CA THR A 54 -3.96 12.92 -16.77
C THR A 54 -2.97 13.54 -17.75
N PRO A 55 -2.05 12.75 -18.31
CA PRO A 55 -1.35 13.13 -19.53
C PRO A 55 -2.33 13.58 -20.61
N GLU A 56 -1.94 14.57 -21.41
CA GLU A 56 -2.79 15.24 -22.41
C GLU A 56 -3.39 14.28 -23.44
N ASP A 57 -2.69 13.18 -23.74
CA ASP A 57 -3.09 12.17 -24.73
C ASP A 57 -4.01 11.07 -24.15
N ILE A 58 -4.40 11.14 -22.87
CA ILE A 58 -5.22 10.11 -22.22
C ILE A 58 -6.68 10.57 -22.15
N CYS A 59 -7.55 9.82 -22.81
CA CYS A 59 -8.98 10.00 -22.71
C CYS A 59 -9.52 9.27 -21.47
N LEU A 60 -9.97 10.01 -20.44
CA LEU A 60 -10.52 9.41 -19.23
C LEU A 60 -11.77 8.56 -19.50
N SER A 61 -12.50 8.81 -20.61
CA SER A 61 -13.67 8.02 -20.98
C SER A 61 -13.36 6.54 -21.22
N ASP A 62 -12.14 6.21 -21.63
CA ASP A 62 -11.72 4.84 -21.90
C ASP A 62 -11.73 3.98 -20.62
N TYR A 63 -11.67 4.62 -19.45
CA TYR A 63 -11.63 3.98 -18.14
C TYR A 63 -12.95 4.10 -17.36
N ARG A 64 -14.02 4.64 -17.96
CA ARG A 64 -15.35 4.80 -17.31
C ARG A 64 -16.09 3.48 -17.05
N SER A 65 -15.53 2.35 -17.44
CA SER A 65 -16.19 1.04 -17.34
C SER A 65 -15.87 0.36 -16.00
N GLY A 66 -16.51 0.84 -14.92
CA GLY A 66 -16.48 0.18 -13.60
C GLY A 66 -15.09 -0.01 -12.98
N TRP A 67 -14.95 -1.06 -12.16
CA TRP A 67 -13.73 -1.37 -11.42
C TRP A 67 -12.67 -2.04 -12.28
N HIS A 68 -11.46 -1.51 -12.21
CA HIS A 68 -10.27 -2.01 -12.88
C HIS A 68 -9.32 -2.66 -11.87
N PRO A 69 -8.85 -3.89 -12.13
CA PRO A 69 -7.86 -4.56 -11.29
C PRO A 69 -6.56 -3.75 -11.16
N SER A 70 -5.89 -3.85 -10.00
CA SER A 70 -4.64 -3.13 -9.71
C SER A 70 -3.52 -3.41 -10.71
N ILE A 71 -3.48 -4.60 -11.32
CA ILE A 71 -2.46 -4.95 -12.32
C ILE A 71 -2.54 -4.09 -13.59
N HIS A 72 -3.72 -3.53 -13.90
CA HIS A 72 -3.96 -2.65 -15.05
C HIS A 72 -3.88 -1.17 -14.69
N MET A 73 -3.54 -0.83 -13.45
CA MET A 73 -3.47 0.54 -13.00
C MET A 73 -2.28 1.29 -13.63
N PRO A 74 -2.54 2.36 -14.40
CA PRO A 74 -1.49 3.16 -14.99
C PRO A 74 -0.80 4.03 -13.93
N ARG A 75 0.46 4.40 -14.20
CA ARG A 75 1.27 5.17 -13.23
C ARG A 75 0.66 6.52 -12.88
N TRP A 76 0.06 7.24 -13.83
CA TRP A 76 -0.56 8.55 -13.59
C TRP A 76 -1.72 8.48 -12.59
N ALA A 77 -2.40 7.33 -12.52
CA ALA A 77 -3.53 7.11 -11.63
C ALA A 77 -3.11 6.82 -10.18
N ASN A 78 -1.82 6.71 -9.85
CA ASN A 78 -1.43 6.43 -8.47
C ASN A 78 -1.76 7.60 -7.53
N ARG A 79 -2.20 7.31 -6.31
CA ARG A 79 -2.30 8.33 -5.25
C ARG A 79 -1.20 8.25 -4.21
N ILE A 80 -0.45 7.15 -4.19
CA ILE A 80 0.68 6.92 -3.29
C ILE A 80 1.94 6.69 -4.12
N LEU A 81 2.96 7.51 -3.84
CA LEU A 81 4.29 7.43 -4.43
C LEU A 81 5.31 7.29 -3.29
N LEU A 82 6.26 6.37 -3.48
CA LEU A 82 7.26 6.01 -2.50
C LEU A 82 8.65 6.22 -3.12
N GLU A 83 9.52 6.93 -2.40
CA GLU A 83 10.93 7.07 -2.75
C GLU A 83 11.72 6.02 -1.97
N ILE A 84 12.49 5.19 -2.66
CA ILE A 84 13.38 4.21 -2.02
C ILE A 84 14.57 4.95 -1.40
N THR A 85 14.81 4.75 -0.10
CA THR A 85 15.89 5.40 0.65
C THR A 85 17.07 4.46 0.88
N ALA A 86 16.84 3.15 0.93
CA ALA A 86 17.89 2.14 1.04
C ALA A 86 17.41 0.78 0.55
N VAL A 87 18.35 -0.03 0.05
CA VAL A 87 18.14 -1.45 -0.26
C VAL A 87 19.30 -2.23 0.32
N ARG A 88 19.02 -3.25 1.13
CA ARG A 88 20.04 -4.11 1.75
C ARG A 88 19.59 -5.56 1.82
N VAL A 89 20.54 -6.45 2.09
CA VAL A 89 20.31 -7.89 2.24
C VAL A 89 20.58 -8.28 3.68
N GLU A 90 19.60 -8.89 4.36
CA GLU A 90 19.69 -9.28 5.77
C GLU A 90 19.11 -10.69 5.98
N ARG A 91 19.44 -11.31 7.11
CA ARG A 91 18.72 -12.52 7.53
C ARG A 91 17.36 -12.12 8.08
N LEU A 92 16.33 -12.90 7.76
CA LEU A 92 14.96 -12.66 8.22
C LEU A 92 14.87 -12.50 9.76
N GLN A 93 15.63 -13.30 10.51
CA GLN A 93 15.61 -13.26 11.97
C GLN A 93 16.47 -12.13 12.58
N ASP A 94 17.22 -11.39 11.77
CA ASP A 94 18.00 -10.23 12.21
C ASP A 94 17.14 -8.95 12.26
N ILE A 95 15.85 -9.04 11.92
CA ILE A 95 14.91 -7.92 11.98
C ILE A 95 14.84 -7.28 13.37
N SER A 96 14.86 -5.94 13.41
CA SER A 96 14.72 -5.17 14.65
C SER A 96 13.27 -5.10 15.13
N ALA A 97 13.06 -4.70 16.38
CA ALA A 97 11.71 -4.50 16.91
C ALA A 97 11.01 -3.34 16.18
N GLU A 98 11.76 -2.29 15.87
CA GLU A 98 11.34 -1.09 15.16
C GLU A 98 10.90 -1.43 13.73
N ASP A 99 11.68 -2.24 13.01
CA ASP A 99 11.32 -2.72 11.67
C ASP A 99 10.07 -3.59 11.72
N ALA A 100 9.96 -4.48 12.71
CA ALA A 100 8.75 -5.30 12.88
C ALA A 100 7.49 -4.44 13.14
N TYR A 101 7.61 -3.31 13.84
CA TYR A 101 6.52 -2.34 13.95
C TYR A 101 6.21 -1.65 12.61
N ALA A 102 7.25 -1.24 11.88
CA ALA A 102 7.10 -0.56 10.58
C ALA A 102 6.46 -1.47 9.52
N GLU A 103 6.73 -2.77 9.55
CA GLU A 103 6.10 -3.80 8.72
C GLU A 103 4.62 -4.06 9.08
N GLY A 104 4.12 -3.46 10.17
CA GLY A 104 2.72 -3.57 10.59
C GLY A 104 2.39 -4.80 11.44
N ALA A 105 3.40 -5.47 12.02
CA ALA A 105 3.18 -6.68 12.83
C ALA A 105 2.24 -6.48 14.02
N ALA A 106 2.20 -5.26 14.59
CA ALA A 106 1.32 -4.93 15.71
C ALA A 106 -0.16 -4.90 15.28
N VAL A 107 -0.45 -4.28 14.13
CA VAL A 107 -1.81 -4.18 13.58
C VAL A 107 -2.30 -5.57 13.20
N TRP A 108 -1.47 -6.34 12.48
CA TRP A 108 -1.82 -7.71 12.08
C TRP A 108 -2.08 -8.61 13.29
N ALA A 109 -1.26 -8.52 14.34
CA ALA A 109 -1.47 -9.31 15.56
C ALA A 109 -2.76 -8.94 16.30
N ALA A 110 -3.13 -7.66 16.31
CA ALA A 110 -4.39 -7.20 16.90
C ALA A 110 -5.61 -7.73 16.12
N GLU A 111 -5.57 -7.65 14.79
CA GLU A 111 -6.65 -8.14 13.91
C GLU A 111 -6.83 -9.66 13.97
N ASN A 112 -5.76 -10.41 14.26
CA ASN A 112 -5.78 -11.87 14.28
C ASN A 112 -5.77 -12.47 15.70
N ALA A 113 -5.97 -11.65 16.75
CA ALA A 113 -5.76 -12.03 18.14
C ALA A 113 -6.48 -13.34 18.54
N GLU A 114 -7.73 -13.55 18.10
CA GLU A 114 -8.49 -14.78 18.39
C GLU A 114 -7.84 -16.04 17.81
N ARG A 115 -7.40 -16.00 16.55
CA ARG A 115 -6.74 -17.13 15.88
C ARG A 115 -5.50 -17.54 16.67
N LEU A 116 -4.75 -16.54 17.09
CA LEU A 116 -3.43 -16.68 17.66
C LEU A 116 -3.52 -17.18 19.12
N LEU A 117 -4.55 -16.76 19.85
CA LEU A 117 -4.92 -17.33 21.14
C LEU A 117 -5.26 -18.83 21.03
N ARG A 118 -6.01 -19.25 20.00
CA ARG A 118 -6.36 -20.67 19.77
C ARG A 118 -5.14 -21.51 19.40
N GLU A 119 -4.22 -20.95 18.61
CA GLU A 119 -2.95 -21.58 18.24
C GLU A 119 -1.93 -21.61 19.40
N GLY A 120 -2.30 -21.10 20.58
CA GLY A 120 -1.43 -21.05 21.76
C GLY A 120 -0.31 -20.02 21.66
N ASN A 121 -0.30 -19.21 20.59
CA ASN A 121 0.70 -18.20 20.33
C ASN A 121 0.30 -16.89 21.03
N LYS A 122 0.71 -16.77 22.30
CA LYS A 122 0.60 -15.50 23.04
C LYS A 122 1.79 -14.64 22.65
N TYR A 123 1.62 -13.68 21.74
CA TYR A 123 2.67 -12.73 21.36
C TYR A 123 3.32 -12.11 22.58
N ARG A 124 4.54 -12.57 22.92
CA ARG A 124 5.29 -12.01 24.05
C ARG A 124 6.06 -10.76 23.62
N ASN A 125 6.31 -10.58 22.33
CA ASN A 125 6.94 -9.41 21.74
C ASN A 125 6.59 -9.25 20.25
N ILE A 126 6.96 -8.09 19.69
CA ILE A 126 6.67 -7.71 18.30
C ILE A 126 7.36 -8.61 17.26
N ILE A 127 8.54 -9.16 17.58
CA ILE A 127 9.27 -10.07 16.68
C ILE A 127 8.49 -11.37 16.46
N GLN A 128 7.87 -11.90 17.52
CA GLN A 128 6.99 -13.07 17.40
C GLN A 128 5.73 -12.78 16.59
N SER A 129 5.20 -11.55 16.69
CA SER A 129 4.10 -11.09 15.84
C SER A 129 4.51 -11.06 14.37
N PHE A 130 5.70 -10.54 14.10
CA PHE A 130 6.26 -10.51 12.75
C PHE A 130 6.53 -11.93 12.21
N ALA A 131 7.05 -12.84 13.04
CA ALA A 131 7.26 -14.23 12.64
C ALA A 131 5.95 -14.91 12.20
N ALA A 132 4.87 -14.72 12.96
CA ALA A 132 3.57 -15.27 12.62
C ALA A 132 2.94 -14.60 11.39
N LEU A 133 3.12 -13.29 11.24
CA LEU A 133 2.75 -12.56 10.03
C LEU A 133 3.48 -13.13 8.81
N TRP A 134 4.79 -13.31 8.89
CA TRP A 134 5.62 -13.86 7.83
C TRP A 134 5.16 -15.27 7.41
N ASP A 135 4.96 -16.18 8.38
CA ASP A 135 4.46 -17.52 8.10
C ASP A 135 3.06 -17.49 7.45
N SER A 136 2.22 -16.50 7.79
CA SER A 136 0.90 -16.35 7.19
C SER A 136 0.92 -16.00 5.69
N THR A 137 2.04 -15.46 5.19
CA THR A 137 2.23 -15.16 3.77
C THR A 137 2.62 -16.39 2.94
N GLY A 138 2.78 -17.55 3.58
CA GLY A 138 3.35 -18.76 2.98
C GLY A 138 4.88 -18.84 3.07
N GLY A 139 5.50 -17.86 3.75
CA GLY A 139 6.90 -17.90 4.13
C GLY A 139 7.18 -18.91 5.25
N SER A 140 8.47 -19.10 5.57
CA SER A 140 8.90 -19.88 6.74
C SER A 140 9.90 -19.08 7.58
N TRP A 141 9.49 -18.66 8.78
CA TRP A 141 10.33 -17.95 9.74
C TRP A 141 11.51 -18.82 10.20
N ALA A 142 11.26 -20.11 10.41
CA ALA A 142 12.28 -21.08 10.84
C ALA A 142 13.39 -21.27 9.80
N ALA A 143 13.10 -21.06 8.50
CA ALA A 143 14.11 -21.18 7.45
C ALA A 143 15.18 -20.08 7.51
N ASN A 144 14.89 -18.96 8.20
CA ASN A 144 15.76 -17.79 8.31
C ASN A 144 16.44 -17.40 6.97
N PRO A 145 15.66 -17.20 5.89
CA PRO A 145 16.21 -16.91 4.57
C PRO A 145 16.93 -15.56 4.55
N TRP A 146 17.77 -15.37 3.53
CA TRP A 146 18.21 -14.04 3.14
C TRP A 146 17.06 -13.31 2.46
N VAL A 147 16.78 -12.09 2.93
CA VAL A 147 15.71 -11.23 2.42
C VAL A 147 16.28 -9.89 1.96
N TRP A 148 15.57 -9.26 1.02
CA TRP A 148 15.82 -7.88 0.66
C TRP A 148 15.00 -6.98 1.58
N VAL A 149 15.66 -6.04 2.24
CA VAL A 149 15.00 -4.99 3.00
C VAL A 149 15.02 -3.72 2.15
N VAL A 150 13.82 -3.19 1.90
CA VAL A 150 13.61 -1.98 1.09
C VAL A 150 13.03 -0.91 1.98
N GLU A 151 13.84 0.11 2.28
CA GLU A 151 13.36 1.29 3.01
C GLU A 151 12.82 2.31 2.02
N PHE A 152 11.72 2.96 2.40
CA PHE A 152 11.13 4.01 1.60
C PHE A 152 10.45 5.08 2.45
N LYS A 153 10.26 6.26 1.86
CA LYS A 153 9.40 7.31 2.40
C LYS A 153 8.30 7.65 1.40
N ARG A 154 7.11 7.95 1.93
CA ARG A 154 6.02 8.49 1.10
C ARG A 154 6.39 9.92 0.67
N ILE A 155 6.18 10.22 -0.60
CA ILE A 155 6.33 11.55 -1.15
C ILE A 155 5.01 12.02 -1.74
N ASP A 156 4.68 13.28 -1.50
CA ASP A 156 3.56 13.94 -2.15
C ASP A 156 4.09 14.60 -3.42
N GLU A 157 3.80 14.02 -4.59
CA GLU A 157 3.94 14.75 -5.84
C GLU A 157 2.81 15.78 -5.90
N VAL A 158 3.18 17.06 -6.05
CA VAL A 158 2.21 18.09 -6.44
C VAL A 158 1.82 17.82 -7.88
N LYS A 159 0.79 16.98 -8.07
CA LYS A 159 0.24 16.66 -9.40
C LYS A 159 -0.47 17.84 -10.03
#